data_AF-A0A937NJ77-F1
#
_entry.id   AF-A0A937NJ77-F1
#
_cell.length_a   1.000
_cell.length_b   1.000
_cell.length_c   1.000
_cell.angle_alpha   90.00
_cell.angle_beta   90.00
_cell.angle_gamma   90.00
#
_symmetry.space_group_name_H-M   'P 1'
#
loop_
_entity.id
_entity.type
_entity.pdbx_description
1 polymer ?
#
loop_
_entity_poly.entity_id
_entity_poly.type
_entity_poly.pdbx_seq_one_letter_code
_entity_poly.pdbx_strand_id
1 'polypeptide(L)'
;MATGFFERVYRLVRQVPPGKVTSYGAIARMLGHPRAARTVGWALHSLPPSVPPSEGLPPSVLPIGGDEGGGDVPWHRVINSQGRISTSCREHSADLQRTLLEAEGIQFDERGYVDWDRFGWMGLPWPEVEELMRVHN
;
A
#
# COMPACT_ATOMS: atom_id res chain seq x y z
N MET A 1 -1.62 13.79 -15.94
CA MET A 1 -1.35 14.73 -14.84
C MET A 1 -2.01 14.23 -13.55
N ALA A 2 -1.60 13.04 -13.08
CA ALA A 2 -1.87 12.60 -11.71
C ALA A 2 -0.54 12.64 -10.91
N THR A 3 0.27 13.66 -11.17
CA THR A 3 1.58 14.01 -10.59
C THR A 3 1.46 14.43 -9.10
N GLY A 4 0.43 13.92 -8.43
CA GLY A 4 -0.09 14.37 -7.15
C GLY A 4 0.30 13.45 -6.01
N PHE A 5 -0.11 13.83 -4.81
CA PHE A 5 0.12 13.12 -3.55
C PHE A 5 -0.07 11.59 -3.63
N PHE A 6 -0.97 11.08 -4.48
CA PHE A 6 -1.24 9.64 -4.64
C PHE A 6 -0.07 8.87 -5.26
N GLU A 7 0.60 9.42 -6.27
CA GLU A 7 1.78 8.78 -6.87
C GLU A 7 2.90 8.64 -5.84
N ARG A 8 3.11 9.68 -5.01
CA ARG A 8 4.08 9.64 -3.92
C ARG A 8 3.72 8.59 -2.86
N VAL A 9 2.43 8.43 -2.57
CA VAL A 9 1.94 7.34 -1.70
C VAL A 9 2.28 5.98 -2.32
N TYR A 10 1.97 5.75 -3.59
CA TYR A 10 2.23 4.47 -4.26
C TYR A 10 3.71 4.12 -4.30
N ARG A 11 4.58 5.10 -4.63
CA ARG A 11 6.03 4.93 -4.60
C ARG A 11 6.53 4.50 -3.24
N LEU A 12 6.01 5.09 -2.17
CA LEU A 12 6.46 4.80 -0.82
C LEU A 12 5.95 3.44 -0.34
N VAL A 13 4.71 3.07 -0.68
CA VAL A 13 4.14 1.75 -0.35
C VAL A 13 4.89 0.62 -1.06
N ARG A 14 5.40 0.84 -2.28
CA ARG A 14 6.27 -0.14 -2.98
C ARG A 14 7.58 -0.44 -2.24
N GLN A 15 8.04 0.47 -1.38
CA GLN A 15 9.25 0.29 -0.60
C GLN A 15 9.04 -0.53 0.68
N VAL A 16 7.79 -0.86 1.04
CA VAL A 16 7.50 -1.73 2.18
C VAL A 16 7.99 -3.13 1.83
N PRO A 17 8.99 -3.69 2.52
CA PRO A 17 9.54 -4.99 2.16
C PRO A 17 8.53 -6.12 2.48
N PRO A 18 8.62 -7.27 1.76
CA PRO A 18 7.79 -8.42 2.07
C PRO A 18 7.99 -8.90 3.50
N GLY A 19 6.91 -9.33 4.14
CA GLY A 19 6.93 -9.74 5.55
C GLY A 19 6.98 -8.58 6.54
N LYS A 20 6.83 -7.33 6.07
CA LYS A 20 6.68 -6.15 6.91
C LYS A 20 5.39 -5.40 6.62
N VAL A 21 4.91 -4.66 7.62
CA VAL A 21 3.69 -3.87 7.55
C VAL A 21 3.93 -2.44 7.99
N THR A 22 3.13 -1.53 7.47
CA THR A 22 3.16 -0.12 7.84
C THR A 22 1.75 0.42 8.06
N SER A 23 1.63 1.66 8.53
CA SER A 23 0.34 2.31 8.75
C SER A 23 0.11 3.49 7.83
N TYR A 24 -1.16 3.80 7.54
CA TYR A 24 -1.53 5.00 6.77
C TYR A 24 -0.93 6.29 7.36
N GLY A 25 -0.85 6.36 8.71
CA GLY A 25 -0.25 7.49 9.41
C GLY A 25 1.28 7.54 9.23
N ALA A 26 1.95 6.39 9.22
CA ALA A 26 3.39 6.32 8.95
C ALA A 26 3.72 6.80 7.54
N ILE A 27 3.00 6.32 6.52
CA ILE A 27 3.15 6.78 5.13
C ILE A 27 2.94 8.30 5.05
N ALA A 28 1.85 8.81 5.64
CA ALA A 28 1.54 10.23 5.63
C ALA A 28 2.64 11.08 6.29
N ARG A 29 3.23 10.58 7.39
CA ARG A 29 4.36 11.22 8.08
C ARG A 29 5.62 11.24 7.22
N MET A 30 5.94 10.16 6.53
CA MET A 30 7.10 10.09 5.63
C MET A 30 6.97 11.06 4.46
N LEU A 31 5.74 11.32 4.00
CA LEU A 31 5.46 12.33 2.98
C LEU A 31 5.42 13.78 3.52
N GLY A 32 5.75 14.02 4.79
CA GLY A 32 5.69 15.34 5.41
C GLY A 32 4.28 15.85 5.71
N HIS A 33 3.25 15.00 5.56
CA HIS A 33 1.84 15.35 5.76
C HIS A 33 1.18 14.47 6.83
N PRO A 34 1.57 14.58 8.13
CA PRO A 34 1.13 13.64 9.17
C PRO A 34 -0.40 13.59 9.39
N ARG A 35 -1.14 14.61 8.96
CA ARG A 35 -2.63 14.65 9.05
C ARG A 35 -3.33 14.04 7.83
N ALA A 36 -2.58 13.58 6.84
CA ALA A 36 -3.12 13.07 5.57
C ALA A 36 -3.38 11.55 5.57
N ALA A 37 -3.40 10.87 6.72
CA ALA A 37 -3.63 9.42 6.82
C ALA A 37 -4.91 8.96 6.10
N ARG A 38 -6.00 9.73 6.19
CA ARG A 38 -7.25 9.45 5.46
C ARG A 38 -7.07 9.55 3.95
N THR A 39 -6.33 10.56 3.50
CA THR A 39 -6.01 10.76 2.08
C THR A 39 -5.14 9.63 1.53
N VAL A 40 -4.21 9.08 2.33
CA VAL A 40 -3.46 7.85 1.99
C VAL A 40 -4.41 6.67 1.82
N GLY A 41 -5.39 6.51 2.72
CA GLY A 41 -6.43 5.49 2.59
C GLY A 41 -7.24 5.64 1.30
N TRP A 42 -7.65 6.87 0.96
CA TRP A 42 -8.35 7.14 -0.31
C TRP A 42 -7.49 6.83 -1.54
N ALA A 43 -6.19 7.13 -1.50
CA ALA A 43 -5.27 6.78 -2.57
C ALA A 43 -5.22 5.26 -2.78
N LEU A 44 -5.03 4.49 -1.70
CA LEU A 44 -4.96 3.02 -1.79
C LEU A 44 -6.29 2.38 -2.20
N HIS A 45 -7.43 2.98 -1.82
CA HIS A 45 -8.75 2.54 -2.28
C HIS A 45 -9.03 2.92 -3.74
N SER A 46 -8.28 3.86 -4.32
CA SER A 46 -8.45 4.27 -5.72
C SER A 46 -7.62 3.41 -6.68
N LEU A 47 -6.91 2.39 -6.17
CA LEU A 47 -6.22 1.41 -6.99
C LEU A 47 -7.26 0.54 -7.71
N PRO A 48 -7.07 0.22 -9.01
CA PRO A 48 -7.94 -0.74 -9.67
C PRO A 48 -7.87 -2.08 -8.93
N PRO A 49 -8.99 -2.84 -8.83
CA PRO A 49 -8.97 -4.15 -8.19
C PRO A 49 -7.90 -5.01 -8.86
N SER A 50 -6.98 -5.55 -8.07
CA SER A 50 -5.85 -6.37 -8.54
C SER A 50 -6.40 -7.48 -9.44
N VAL A 51 -6.25 -7.33 -10.75
CA VAL A 51 -6.61 -8.37 -11.71
C VAL A 51 -5.63 -9.51 -11.46
N PRO A 52 -6.06 -10.72 -11.07
CA PRO A 52 -5.15 -11.84 -10.92
C PRO A 52 -4.49 -12.13 -12.29
N PRO A 53 -3.19 -12.46 -12.34
CA PRO A 53 -2.53 -12.82 -13.58
C PRO A 53 -2.97 -14.22 -14.03
N SER A 54 -4.20 -14.38 -14.51
CA SER A 54 -4.65 -15.58 -15.22
C SER A 54 -6.05 -15.35 -15.79
N GLU A 55 -6.14 -15.12 -17.11
CA GLU A 55 -7.01 -15.82 -18.09
C GLU A 55 -7.05 -15.01 -19.40
N GLY A 56 -6.08 -15.26 -20.28
CA GLY A 56 -6.25 -15.32 -21.74
C GLY A 56 -6.85 -14.14 -22.54
N LEU A 57 -7.15 -12.98 -21.96
CA LEU A 57 -7.75 -11.89 -22.72
C LEU A 57 -6.65 -11.06 -23.44
N PRO A 58 -6.77 -10.80 -24.76
CA PRO A 58 -5.79 -9.97 -25.47
C PRO A 58 -5.80 -8.53 -24.93
N PRO A 59 -4.64 -7.84 -24.88
CA PRO A 59 -4.47 -6.54 -24.21
C PRO A 59 -5.16 -5.34 -24.89
N SER A 60 -6.22 -5.56 -25.68
CA SER A 60 -6.75 -4.54 -26.61
C SER A 60 -8.07 -3.87 -26.20
N VAL A 61 -8.60 -4.05 -24.98
CA VAL A 61 -9.76 -3.28 -24.49
C VAL A 61 -9.54 -2.82 -23.04
N LEU A 62 -8.42 -2.17 -22.76
CA LEU A 62 -8.36 -1.19 -21.68
C LEU A 62 -8.49 0.20 -22.32
N PRO A 63 -9.40 1.07 -21.82
CA PRO A 63 -9.59 2.39 -22.40
C PRO A 63 -8.27 3.16 -22.41
N ILE A 64 -7.94 3.67 -23.59
CA ILE A 64 -6.76 4.46 -23.91
C ILE A 64 -6.63 5.62 -22.90
N GLY A 65 -5.71 5.48 -21.96
CA GLY A 65 -5.50 6.47 -20.90
C GLY A 65 -4.52 6.04 -19.80
N GLY A 66 -3.25 5.85 -20.15
CA GLY A 66 -2.15 5.89 -19.18
C GLY A 66 -1.56 4.54 -18.79
N ASP A 67 -0.43 4.22 -19.39
CA ASP A 67 0.61 3.42 -18.76
C ASP A 67 0.94 3.98 -17.34
N GLU A 68 1.34 3.08 -16.44
CA GLU A 68 2.13 3.34 -15.20
C GLU A 68 1.42 3.81 -13.91
N GLY A 69 1.18 2.88 -12.97
CA GLY A 69 1.25 3.24 -11.54
C GLY A 69 0.54 2.36 -10.51
N GLY A 70 -0.55 1.67 -10.85
CA GLY A 70 -1.43 1.04 -9.85
C GLY A 70 -1.30 -0.48 -9.67
N GLY A 71 -0.87 -1.21 -10.71
CA GLY A 71 -1.01 -2.68 -10.75
C GLY A 71 -0.12 -3.47 -9.78
N ASP A 72 0.98 -2.88 -9.29
CA ASP A 72 2.00 -3.55 -8.48
C ASP A 72 2.17 -2.95 -7.07
N VAL A 73 1.20 -2.15 -6.60
CA VAL A 73 1.30 -1.54 -5.28
C VAL A 73 0.90 -2.56 -4.21
N PRO A 74 1.77 -2.93 -3.24
CA PRO A 74 1.47 -3.90 -2.19
C PRO A 74 0.56 -3.30 -1.10
N TRP A 75 -0.67 -2.95 -1.50
CA TRP A 75 -1.64 -2.29 -0.64
C TRP A 75 -1.95 -3.11 0.63
N HIS A 76 -1.85 -4.44 0.55
CA HIS A 76 -2.10 -5.35 1.68
C HIS A 76 -1.14 -5.13 2.84
N ARG A 77 0.08 -4.60 2.59
CA ARG A 77 1.07 -4.29 3.63
C ARG A 77 0.74 -3.04 4.45
N VAL A 78 -0.30 -2.30 4.10
CA VAL A 78 -0.75 -1.10 4.82
C VAL A 78 -1.96 -1.42 5.69
N ILE A 79 -1.79 -1.28 7.02
CA ILE A 79 -2.80 -1.59 8.02
C ILE A 79 -3.14 -0.37 8.87
N ASN A 80 -4.10 -0.50 9.79
CA ASN A 80 -4.43 0.60 10.69
C ASN A 80 -3.32 0.80 11.76
N SER A 81 -3.32 1.96 12.42
CA SER A 81 -2.33 2.27 13.47
C SER A 81 -2.45 1.41 14.73
N GLN A 82 -3.54 0.66 14.88
CA GLN A 82 -3.74 -0.28 15.99
C GLN A 82 -3.09 -1.64 15.70
N GLY A 83 -2.57 -1.88 14.49
CA GLY A 83 -1.99 -3.17 14.11
C GLY A 83 -3.01 -4.18 13.59
N ARG A 84 -4.20 -3.73 13.18
CA ARG A 84 -5.27 -4.59 12.65
C ARG A 84 -5.53 -4.29 11.18
N ILE A 85 -6.02 -5.31 10.47
CA ILE A 85 -6.55 -5.18 9.13
C ILE A 85 -7.79 -4.28 9.15
N SER A 86 -7.83 -3.29 8.24
CA SER A 86 -8.96 -2.38 8.13
C SER A 86 -10.16 -3.14 7.55
N THR A 87 -11.20 -3.36 8.34
CA THR A 87 -12.43 -4.09 7.93
C THR A 87 -13.36 -3.27 7.02
N SER A 88 -12.97 -2.05 6.64
CA SER A 88 -13.84 -1.06 6.00
C SER A 88 -13.69 -0.97 4.47
N CYS A 89 -12.81 -1.76 3.84
CA CYS A 89 -12.66 -1.76 2.39
C CYS A 89 -13.68 -2.73 1.77
N ARG A 90 -14.63 -2.22 0.97
CA ARG A 90 -15.63 -3.05 0.25
C ARG A 90 -15.05 -3.72 -1.01
N GLU A 91 -13.99 -3.16 -1.58
CA GLU A 91 -13.31 -3.67 -2.77
C GLU A 91 -12.22 -4.70 -2.44
N HIS A 92 -11.74 -4.73 -1.19
CA HIS A 92 -10.73 -5.68 -0.72
C HIS A 92 -11.15 -6.32 0.60
N SER A 93 -11.50 -7.61 0.57
CA SER A 93 -11.91 -8.34 1.77
C SER A 93 -10.77 -8.40 2.79
N ALA A 94 -11.10 -8.18 4.08
CA ALA A 94 -10.14 -8.31 5.18
C ALA A 94 -9.45 -9.69 5.19
N ASP A 95 -10.17 -10.73 4.79
CA ASP A 95 -9.66 -12.10 4.65
C ASP A 95 -8.61 -12.24 3.53
N LEU A 96 -8.77 -11.51 2.42
CA LEU A 96 -7.79 -11.50 1.33
C LEU A 96 -6.51 -10.80 1.79
N GLN A 97 -6.65 -9.63 2.44
CA GLN A 97 -5.50 -8.93 3.01
C GLN A 97 -4.75 -9.80 4.02
N ARG A 98 -5.49 -10.50 4.89
CA ARG A 98 -4.91 -11.43 5.86
C ARG A 98 -4.13 -12.54 5.17
N THR A 99 -4.76 -13.22 4.21
CA THR A 99 -4.15 -14.30 3.44
C THR A 99 -2.85 -13.87 2.76
N LEU A 100 -2.82 -12.69 2.15
CA LEU A 100 -1.63 -12.15 1.49
C LEU A 100 -0.51 -11.85 2.50
N LEU A 101 -0.83 -11.31 3.67
CA LEU A 101 0.15 -11.03 4.71
C LEU A 101 0.68 -12.32 5.36
N GLU A 102 -0.20 -13.29 5.61
CA GLU A 102 0.18 -14.61 6.12
C GLU A 102 1.05 -15.38 5.11
N ALA A 103 0.79 -15.24 3.80
CA ALA A 103 1.65 -15.79 2.74
C ALA A 103 3.05 -15.17 2.72
N GLU A 104 3.19 -13.91 3.17
CA GLU A 104 4.49 -13.26 3.38
C GLU A 104 5.12 -13.59 4.75
N GLY A 105 4.48 -14.44 5.56
CA GLY A 105 4.98 -14.86 6.88
C GLY A 105 4.61 -13.94 8.03
N ILE A 106 3.71 -12.97 7.82
CA ILE A 106 3.19 -12.12 8.89
C ILE A 106 2.17 -12.91 9.71
N GLN A 107 2.33 -12.86 11.03
CA GLN A 107 1.46 -13.57 11.96
C GLN A 107 0.58 -12.57 12.71
N PHE A 108 -0.69 -12.94 12.86
CA PHE A 108 -1.66 -12.22 13.68
C PHE A 108 -1.96 -13.03 14.94
N ASP A 109 -2.11 -12.36 16.07
CA ASP A 109 -2.57 -12.99 17.30
C ASP A 109 -4.06 -13.42 17.22
N GLU A 110 -4.54 -14.10 18.25
CA GLU A 110 -5.95 -14.54 18.35
C GLU A 110 -6.95 -13.37 18.32
N ARG A 111 -6.49 -12.15 18.59
CA ARG A 111 -7.29 -10.92 18.59
C ARG A 111 -7.18 -10.15 17.25
N GLY A 112 -6.38 -10.64 16.31
CA GLY A 112 -6.15 -10.06 14.98
C GLY A 112 -5.15 -8.90 14.94
N TYR A 113 -4.23 -8.82 15.91
CA TYR A 113 -3.16 -7.82 15.98
C TYR A 113 -1.86 -8.38 15.42
N VAL A 114 -1.14 -7.54 14.69
CA VAL A 114 0.24 -7.79 14.28
C VAL A 114 1.20 -7.35 15.39
N ASP A 115 2.30 -8.08 15.52
CA ASP A 115 3.43 -7.64 16.34
C ASP A 115 4.23 -6.55 15.60
N TRP A 116 4.14 -5.31 16.08
CA TRP A 116 4.85 -4.17 15.49
C TRP A 116 6.37 -4.23 15.65
N ASP A 117 6.87 -4.88 16.70
CA ASP A 117 8.31 -5.01 16.90
C ASP A 117 8.90 -5.99 15.88
N ARG A 118 8.17 -7.08 15.63
CA ARG A 118 8.58 -8.11 14.67
C ARG A 118 8.33 -7.73 13.22
N PHE A 119 7.16 -7.19 12.90
CA PHE A 119 6.71 -6.98 11.51
C PHE A 119 6.58 -5.50 11.13
N GLY A 120 6.70 -4.57 12.07
CA GLY A 120 6.59 -3.15 11.77
C GLY A 120 7.72 -2.63 10.88
N TRP A 121 7.34 -1.87 9.86
CA TRP A 121 8.25 -1.06 9.05
C TRP A 121 8.11 0.40 9.45
N MET A 122 9.17 0.94 10.05
CA MET A 122 9.24 2.34 10.49
C MET A 122 9.31 3.34 9.33
N GLY A 123 9.61 2.86 8.12
CA GLY A 123 9.79 3.69 6.94
C GLY A 123 11.23 3.86 6.51
N LEU A 124 11.39 4.60 5.42
CA LEU A 124 12.68 5.07 4.95
C LEU A 124 13.09 6.34 5.73
N PRO A 125 14.39 6.55 5.98
CA PRO A 125 14.88 7.82 6.50
C PRO A 125 14.63 8.94 5.47
N TRP A 126 14.48 10.18 5.95
CA TRP A 126 14.14 11.33 5.10
C TRP A 126 15.02 11.51 3.84
N PRO A 127 16.35 11.32 3.88
CA PRO A 127 17.18 11.41 2.67
C PRO A 127 16.80 10.42 1.58
N GLU A 128 16.43 9.18 1.94
CA GLU A 128 15.99 8.16 0.98
C GLU A 128 14.59 8.47 0.44
N VAL A 129 13.72 9.04 1.28
CA VAL A 129 12.42 9.53 0.82
C VAL A 129 12.61 10.67 -0.17
N GLU A 130 13.49 11.63 0.09
CA GLU A 130 13.80 12.71 -0.83
C GLU A 130 14.34 12.18 -2.16
N GLU A 131 15.31 11.25 -2.11
CA GLU A 131 15.88 10.63 -3.31
C GLU A 131 14.79 9.95 -4.14
N LEU A 132 13.94 9.13 -3.51
CA LEU A 132 12.82 8.46 -4.15
C LEU A 132 11.85 9.41 -4.86
N MET A 133 11.69 10.63 -4.31
CA MET A 133 10.84 11.67 -4.89
C MET A 133 11.57 12.50 -5.97
N ARG A 134 12.91 12.53 -5.98
CA ARG A 134 13.73 13.24 -6.98
C ARG A 134 13.89 12.48 -8.29
N VAL A 135 13.78 11.14 -8.31
CA VAL A 135 14.01 10.29 -9.52
C VAL A 135 13.07 10.60 -10.70
N HIS A 136 12.18 11.59 -10.64
CA HIS A 136 11.24 11.96 -11.72
C HIS A 136 11.04 13.47 -11.93
N ASN A 137 12.05 14.29 -11.63
CA ASN A 137 12.07 15.68 -12.11
C ASN A 137 13.15 15.91 -13.15
#